data_AF-A0A2G8K8E8-F1
#
_entry.id   AF-A0A2G8K8E8-F1
#
_cell.length_a   1.000
_cell.length_b   1.000
_cell.length_c   1.000
_cell.angle_alpha   90.00
_cell.angle_beta   90.00
_cell.angle_gamma   90.00
#
_symmetry.space_group_name_H-M   'P 1'
#
loop_
_entity.id
_entity.type
_entity.pdbx_description
1 polymer ?
#
loop_
_entity_poly.entity_id
_entity_poly.type
_entity_poly.pdbx_seq_one_letter_code
_entity_poly.pdbx_strand_id
1 'polypeptide(L)'
;LFDQFYLAQSEITKCNMYREKMHGKPYDIEELNKMLSLMRVRMELWKYLEASAAAIEDWKLKVFNKFDVQRAIDKITEWQRAAGHLKQYLPQADPVLAFWYKMLADFKQHLPLLLKLSSDALKHRHWRAIFLAIGETYEHNKPYRVMDLLSYDITEKSLPINKICSGAMSEFALEKSLVKLREVWEEKNFKLAKHLIKGQYCHEKGN
;
A
#
# COMPACT_ATOMS: atom_id res chain seq x y z
N LEU A 1 -34.49 4.16 -9.30
CA LEU A 1 -34.80 2.83 -8.70
C LEU A 1 -34.48 2.79 -7.20
N PHE A 2 -33.24 3.07 -6.77
CA PHE A 2 -32.88 3.07 -5.34
C PHE A 2 -33.59 4.17 -4.53
N ASP A 3 -33.67 5.40 -5.05
CA ASP A 3 -34.38 6.50 -4.36
C ASP A 3 -35.88 6.20 -4.19
N GLN A 4 -36.50 5.59 -5.21
CA GLN A 4 -37.89 5.14 -5.15
C GLN A 4 -38.09 4.05 -4.08
N PHE A 5 -37.08 3.20 -3.86
CA PHE A 5 -37.12 2.16 -2.84
C PHE A 5 -36.96 2.72 -1.42
N TYR A 6 -36.09 3.71 -1.22
CA TYR A 6 -35.97 4.43 0.05
C TYR A 6 -37.23 5.22 0.40
N LEU A 7 -37.86 5.85 -0.59
CA LEU A 7 -39.15 6.51 -0.43
C LEU A 7 -40.22 5.49 0.00
N ALA A 8 -40.34 4.35 -0.68
CA ALA A 8 -41.26 3.28 -0.32
C ALA A 8 -41.02 2.73 1.10
N GLN A 9 -39.74 2.58 1.52
CA GLN A 9 -39.39 2.19 2.88
C GLN A 9 -39.88 3.19 3.93
N SER A 10 -39.69 4.49 3.67
CA SER A 10 -40.12 5.55 4.58
C SER A 10 -41.64 5.53 4.75
N GLU A 11 -42.38 5.41 3.64
CA GLU A 11 -43.84 5.37 3.66
C GLU A 11 -44.38 4.11 4.37
N ILE A 12 -43.81 2.92 4.13
CA ILE A 12 -44.22 1.71 4.84
C ILE A 12 -43.97 1.81 6.35
N THR A 13 -42.86 2.44 6.76
CA THR A 13 -42.55 2.65 8.17
C THR A 13 -43.60 3.54 8.84
N LYS A 14 -44.01 4.64 8.16
CA LYS A 14 -45.10 5.51 8.64
C LYS A 14 -46.43 4.78 8.73
N CYS A 15 -46.81 4.03 7.70
CA CYS A 15 -48.03 3.22 7.69
C CYS A 15 -48.05 2.19 8.82
N ASN A 16 -46.89 1.59 9.12
CA ASN A 16 -46.75 0.65 10.22
C ASN A 16 -47.01 1.29 11.59
N MET A 17 -46.43 2.47 11.82
CA MET A 17 -46.66 3.25 13.04
C MET A 17 -48.14 3.64 13.22
N TYR A 18 -48.83 4.03 12.14
CA TYR A 18 -50.25 4.39 12.21
C TYR A 18 -51.14 3.20 12.53
N ARG A 19 -50.91 2.05 11.87
CA ARG A 19 -51.68 0.84 12.11
C ARG A 19 -51.50 0.31 13.53
N GLU A 20 -50.28 0.35 14.07
CA GLU A 20 -50.01 -0.04 15.45
C GLU A 20 -50.80 0.84 16.44
N LYS A 21 -50.82 2.17 16.22
CA LYS A 21 -51.61 3.09 17.04
C LYS A 21 -53.12 2.89 16.93
N MET A 22 -53.62 2.54 15.74
CA MET A 22 -55.06 2.41 15.49
C MET A 22 -55.63 1.03 15.86
N HIS A 23 -54.87 -0.04 15.62
CA HIS A 23 -55.35 -1.42 15.73
C HIS A 23 -54.56 -2.28 16.72
N GLY A 24 -53.55 -1.71 17.38
CA GLY A 24 -52.72 -2.41 18.38
C GLY A 24 -51.82 -3.51 17.81
N LYS A 25 -51.77 -3.69 16.49
CA LYS A 25 -50.95 -4.71 15.81
C LYS A 25 -50.28 -4.12 14.56
N PRO A 26 -48.93 -4.18 14.45
CA PRO A 26 -48.22 -3.72 13.26
C PRO A 26 -48.43 -4.67 12.06
N TYR A 27 -48.00 -4.22 10.87
CA TYR A 27 -47.79 -5.09 9.72
C TYR A 27 -46.59 -6.02 9.96
N ASP A 28 -46.68 -7.25 9.44
CA ASP A 28 -45.50 -8.10 9.29
C ASP A 28 -44.65 -7.55 8.14
N ILE A 29 -43.54 -6.93 8.51
CA ILE A 29 -42.56 -6.33 7.60
C ILE A 29 -41.21 -7.06 7.64
N GLU A 30 -41.16 -8.27 8.19
CA GLU A 30 -39.92 -9.02 8.35
C GLU A 30 -39.27 -9.32 7.00
N GLU A 31 -40.06 -9.77 6.02
CA GLU A 31 -39.58 -10.06 4.67
C GLU A 31 -39.10 -8.80 3.94
N LEU A 32 -39.81 -7.68 4.11
CA LEU A 32 -39.39 -6.40 3.57
C LEU A 32 -38.05 -5.95 4.17
N ASN A 33 -37.87 -6.11 5.48
CA ASN A 33 -36.60 -5.79 6.16
C ASN A 33 -35.45 -6.67 5.67
N LYS A 34 -35.69 -7.96 5.39
CA LYS A 34 -34.71 -8.85 4.75
C LYS A 34 -34.34 -8.40 3.35
N MET A 35 -35.32 -8.04 2.51
CA MET A 35 -35.03 -7.49 1.18
C MET A 35 -34.24 -6.18 1.24
N LEU A 36 -34.58 -5.31 2.18
CA LEU A 36 -33.89 -4.04 2.41
C LEU A 36 -32.43 -4.25 2.85
N SER A 37 -32.16 -5.21 3.74
CA SER A 37 -30.79 -5.51 4.17
C SER A 37 -29.96 -6.04 3.00
N LEU A 38 -30.51 -6.97 2.20
CA LEU A 38 -29.85 -7.50 1.01
C LEU A 38 -29.54 -6.40 -0.02
N MET A 39 -30.49 -5.49 -0.25
CA MET A 39 -30.30 -4.36 -1.17
C MET A 39 -29.21 -3.40 -0.70
N ARG A 40 -29.14 -3.12 0.61
CA ARG A 40 -28.08 -2.29 1.20
C ARG A 40 -26.70 -2.92 1.04
N VAL A 41 -26.57 -4.19 1.40
CA VAL A 41 -25.32 -4.97 1.24
C VAL A 41 -24.88 -4.98 -0.21
N ARG A 42 -25.82 -5.19 -1.15
CA ARG A 42 -25.55 -5.16 -2.58
C ARG A 42 -25.06 -3.79 -3.04
N MET A 43 -25.67 -2.70 -2.56
CA MET A 43 -25.25 -1.34 -2.88
C MET A 43 -23.85 -1.05 -2.36
N GLU A 44 -23.53 -1.46 -1.13
CA GLU A 44 -22.19 -1.30 -0.56
C GLU A 44 -21.15 -2.05 -1.38
N LEU A 45 -21.44 -3.29 -1.80
CA LEU A 45 -20.56 -4.06 -2.68
C LEU A 45 -20.24 -3.31 -3.97
N TRP A 46 -21.25 -2.78 -4.65
CA TRP A 46 -21.04 -2.02 -5.90
C TRP A 46 -20.25 -0.73 -5.68
N LYS A 47 -20.52 0.00 -4.59
CA LYS A 47 -19.74 1.21 -4.24
C LYS A 47 -18.27 0.90 -4.02
N TYR A 48 -17.97 -0.18 -3.28
CA TYR A 48 -16.60 -0.61 -3.09
C TYR A 48 -15.93 -1.07 -4.38
N LEU A 49 -16.65 -1.84 -5.21
CA LEU A 49 -16.15 -2.30 -6.49
C LEU A 49 -15.80 -1.11 -7.40
N GLU A 50 -16.71 -0.16 -7.56
CA GLU A 50 -16.50 1.04 -8.37
C GLU A 50 -15.31 1.87 -7.87
N ALA A 51 -15.29 2.18 -6.57
CA ALA A 51 -14.22 2.97 -5.97
C ALA A 51 -12.85 2.29 -6.09
N SER A 52 -12.79 0.97 -5.87
CA SER A 52 -11.54 0.21 -5.97
C SER A 52 -11.08 0.03 -7.42
N ALA A 53 -11.99 -0.20 -8.36
CA ALA A 53 -11.67 -0.28 -9.78
C ALA A 53 -11.12 1.06 -10.30
N ALA A 54 -11.78 2.18 -9.98
CA ALA A 54 -11.33 3.52 -10.35
C ALA A 54 -9.95 3.84 -9.76
N ALA A 55 -9.72 3.51 -8.48
CA ALA A 55 -8.45 3.72 -7.83
C ALA A 55 -7.32 2.87 -8.44
N ILE A 56 -7.57 1.60 -8.75
CA ILE A 56 -6.58 0.73 -9.39
C ILE A 56 -6.21 1.27 -10.78
N GLU A 57 -7.18 1.77 -11.53
CA GLU A 57 -6.92 2.35 -12.85
C GLU A 57 -6.09 3.65 -12.75
N ASP A 58 -6.42 4.53 -11.80
CA ASP A 58 -5.60 5.71 -11.51
C ASP A 58 -4.16 5.33 -11.12
N TRP A 59 -4.00 4.33 -10.26
CA TRP A 59 -2.69 3.84 -9.85
C TRP A 59 -1.89 3.29 -11.02
N LYS A 60 -2.51 2.54 -11.93
CA LYS A 60 -1.89 2.02 -13.15
C LYS A 60 -1.37 3.14 -14.06
N LEU A 61 -2.12 4.22 -14.20
CA LEU A 61 -1.75 5.36 -15.04
C LEU A 61 -0.71 6.28 -14.41
N LYS A 62 -0.52 6.20 -13.08
CA LYS A 62 0.41 7.04 -12.34
C LYS A 62 1.86 6.73 -12.69
N VAL A 63 2.69 7.78 -12.76
CA VAL A 63 4.14 7.64 -12.85
C VAL A 63 4.66 6.90 -11.61
N PHE A 64 5.45 5.85 -11.83
CA PHE A 64 5.90 4.93 -10.77
C PHE A 64 6.60 5.64 -9.62
N ASN A 65 7.48 6.61 -9.92
CA ASN A 65 8.18 7.39 -8.89
C ASN A 65 7.25 8.24 -8.00
N LYS A 66 6.00 8.48 -8.42
CA LYS A 66 4.98 9.20 -7.63
C LYS A 66 3.92 8.25 -7.06
N PHE A 67 4.05 6.95 -7.31
CA PHE A 67 3.12 5.94 -6.83
C PHE A 67 3.53 5.48 -5.45
N ASP A 68 2.61 5.63 -4.49
CA ASP A 68 2.80 5.17 -3.12
C ASP A 68 2.34 3.71 -3.02
N VAL A 69 3.29 2.80 -3.18
CA VAL A 69 3.03 1.36 -3.17
C VAL A 69 2.51 0.90 -1.81
N GLN A 70 3.01 1.47 -0.70
CA GLN A 70 2.58 1.08 0.64
C GLN A 70 1.12 1.45 0.88
N ARG A 71 0.72 2.66 0.51
CA ARG A 71 -0.69 3.09 0.59
C ARG A 71 -1.62 2.22 -0.26
N ALA A 72 -1.15 1.75 -1.42
CA ALA A 72 -1.93 0.83 -2.25
C ALA A 72 -2.10 -0.55 -1.58
N ILE A 73 -1.06 -1.09 -0.93
CA ILE A 73 -1.13 -2.33 -0.13
C ILE A 73 -2.16 -2.19 0.99
N ASP A 74 -2.11 -1.07 1.71
CA ASP A 74 -3.01 -0.81 2.83
C ASP A 74 -4.47 -0.74 2.36
N LYS A 75 -4.72 -0.02 1.25
CA LYS A 75 -6.06 0.11 0.66
C LYS A 75 -6.63 -1.21 0.15
N ILE A 76 -5.82 -2.04 -0.52
CA ILE A 76 -6.28 -3.37 -0.93
C ILE A 76 -6.60 -4.23 0.29
N THR A 77 -5.78 -4.17 1.34
CA THR A 77 -6.02 -4.94 2.55
C THR A 77 -7.31 -4.50 3.25
N GLU A 78 -7.60 -3.19 3.27
CA GLU A 78 -8.86 -2.62 3.74
C GLU A 78 -10.05 -3.15 2.91
N TRP A 79 -9.97 -3.09 1.58
CA TRP A 79 -11.02 -3.59 0.68
C TRP A 79 -11.24 -5.10 0.79
N GLN A 80 -10.17 -5.89 0.92
CA GLN A 80 -10.27 -7.34 1.14
C GLN A 80 -10.97 -7.68 2.47
N ARG A 81 -10.74 -6.88 3.52
CA ARG A 81 -11.44 -7.01 4.80
C ARG A 81 -12.92 -6.66 4.64
N ALA A 82 -13.24 -5.57 3.93
CA ALA A 82 -14.62 -5.18 3.64
C ALA A 82 -15.36 -6.27 2.81
N ALA A 83 -14.70 -6.84 1.79
CA ALA A 83 -15.24 -7.96 1.03
C ALA A 83 -15.53 -9.18 1.92
N GLY A 84 -14.64 -9.47 2.88
CA GLY A 84 -14.83 -10.56 3.84
C GLY A 84 -16.03 -10.35 4.76
N HIS A 85 -16.27 -9.10 5.17
CA HIS A 85 -17.45 -8.73 5.94
C HIS A 85 -18.74 -8.86 5.11
N LEU A 86 -18.79 -8.28 3.90
CA LEU A 86 -19.96 -8.34 3.03
C LEU A 86 -20.33 -9.78 2.62
N LYS A 87 -19.34 -10.67 2.53
CA LYS A 87 -19.56 -12.10 2.25
C LYS A 87 -20.53 -12.77 3.23
N GLN A 88 -20.61 -12.32 4.48
CA GLN A 88 -21.49 -12.90 5.51
C GLN A 88 -22.98 -12.63 5.24
N TYR A 89 -23.28 -11.60 4.43
CA TYR A 89 -24.62 -11.11 4.16
C TYR A 89 -25.07 -11.33 2.72
N LEU A 90 -24.22 -11.92 1.88
CA LEU A 90 -24.48 -12.19 0.47
C LEU A 90 -24.78 -13.68 0.25
N PRO A 91 -25.52 -14.02 -0.82
CA PRO A 91 -25.72 -15.41 -1.21
C PRO A 91 -24.38 -16.15 -1.40
N GLN A 92 -24.40 -17.46 -1.16
CA GLN A 92 -23.26 -18.31 -1.44
C GLN A 92 -22.92 -18.23 -2.94
N ALA A 93 -21.62 -18.10 -3.26
CA ALA A 93 -21.11 -17.97 -4.62
C ALA A 93 -21.61 -16.73 -5.39
N ASP A 94 -21.69 -15.57 -4.72
CA ASP A 94 -22.02 -14.32 -5.39
C ASP A 94 -20.99 -13.93 -6.48
N PRO A 95 -21.42 -13.74 -7.75
CA PRO A 95 -20.51 -13.49 -8.87
C PRO A 95 -19.83 -12.13 -8.81
N VAL A 96 -20.51 -11.10 -8.28
CA VAL A 96 -19.96 -9.74 -8.18
C VAL A 96 -18.88 -9.70 -7.10
N LEU A 97 -19.11 -10.34 -5.96
CA LEU A 97 -18.12 -10.50 -4.91
C LEU A 97 -16.90 -11.30 -5.39
N ALA A 98 -17.13 -12.41 -6.12
CA ALA A 98 -16.04 -13.22 -6.69
C ALA A 98 -15.20 -12.42 -7.68
N PHE A 99 -15.83 -11.64 -8.57
CA PHE A 99 -15.15 -10.73 -9.47
C PHE A 99 -14.31 -9.69 -8.71
N TRP A 100 -14.89 -9.08 -7.67
CA TRP A 100 -14.18 -8.09 -6.87
C TRP A 100 -12.93 -8.67 -6.20
N TYR A 101 -13.05 -9.86 -5.59
CA TYR A 101 -11.91 -10.56 -5.00
C TYR A 101 -10.80 -10.82 -6.02
N LYS A 102 -11.18 -11.30 -7.21
CA LYS A 102 -10.22 -11.56 -8.29
C LYS A 102 -9.50 -10.28 -8.70
N MET A 103 -10.24 -9.21 -8.97
CA MET A 103 -9.66 -7.91 -9.33
C MET A 103 -8.65 -7.39 -8.29
N LEU A 104 -8.99 -7.49 -6.99
CA LEU A 104 -8.08 -7.10 -5.92
C LEU A 104 -6.85 -8.01 -5.85
N ALA A 105 -7.01 -9.32 -6.01
CA ALA A 105 -5.92 -10.29 -5.98
C ALA A 105 -4.95 -10.13 -7.16
N ASP A 106 -5.50 -9.95 -8.37
CA ASP A 106 -4.76 -9.77 -9.62
C ASP A 106 -3.85 -8.53 -9.56
N PHE A 107 -4.28 -7.46 -8.89
CA PHE A 107 -3.41 -6.30 -8.69
C PHE A 107 -2.46 -6.48 -7.49
N LYS A 108 -2.91 -7.10 -6.39
CA LYS A 108 -2.13 -7.32 -5.17
C LYS A 108 -0.85 -8.11 -5.41
N GLN A 109 -0.88 -9.12 -6.29
CA GLN A 109 0.28 -9.98 -6.56
C GLN A 109 1.52 -9.21 -7.05
N HIS A 110 1.33 -8.05 -7.67
CA HIS A 110 2.43 -7.24 -8.20
C HIS A 110 3.02 -6.28 -7.16
N LEU A 111 2.25 -5.90 -6.13
CA LEU A 111 2.65 -4.88 -5.14
C LEU A 111 3.93 -5.20 -4.37
N PRO A 112 4.21 -6.45 -3.93
CA PRO A 112 5.46 -6.75 -3.23
C PRO A 112 6.71 -6.47 -4.07
N LEU A 113 6.63 -6.68 -5.39
CA LEU A 113 7.74 -6.41 -6.29
C LEU A 113 7.85 -4.91 -6.57
N LEU A 114 6.73 -4.23 -6.82
CA LEU A 114 6.68 -2.77 -6.97
C LEU A 114 7.26 -2.07 -5.73
N LEU A 115 7.03 -2.59 -4.52
CA LEU A 115 7.55 -2.02 -3.28
C LEU A 115 9.09 -2.14 -3.19
N LYS A 116 9.66 -3.24 -3.69
CA LYS A 116 11.11 -3.38 -3.78
C LYS A 116 11.69 -2.45 -4.83
N LEU A 117 10.99 -2.29 -5.95
CA LEU A 117 11.38 -1.39 -7.04
C LEU A 117 11.28 0.09 -6.66
N SER A 118 10.45 0.45 -5.67
CA SER A 118 10.34 1.81 -5.16
C SER A 118 11.42 2.17 -4.13
N SER A 119 12.38 1.29 -3.85
CA SER A 119 13.44 1.52 -2.88
C SER A 119 14.49 2.51 -3.41
N ASP A 120 14.84 3.52 -2.60
CA ASP A 120 15.92 4.48 -2.89
C ASP A 120 17.31 3.84 -3.02
N ALA A 121 17.46 2.56 -2.62
CA ALA A 121 18.67 1.79 -2.84
C ALA A 121 18.95 1.52 -4.33
N LEU A 122 17.92 1.59 -5.19
CA LEU A 122 18.04 1.33 -6.63
C LEU A 122 18.58 2.56 -7.37
N LYS A 123 19.73 2.41 -8.02
CA LYS A 123 20.40 3.41 -8.85
C LYS A 123 20.28 3.03 -10.33
N HIS A 124 20.67 3.93 -11.24
CA HIS A 124 20.57 3.69 -12.70
C HIS A 124 21.22 2.37 -13.15
N ARG A 125 22.34 1.97 -12.53
CA ARG A 125 22.98 0.67 -12.81
C ARG A 125 22.07 -0.52 -12.51
N HIS A 126 21.31 -0.46 -11.42
CA HIS A 126 20.39 -1.52 -11.00
C HIS A 126 19.17 -1.56 -11.93
N TRP A 127 18.63 -0.38 -12.27
CA TRP A 127 17.54 -0.28 -13.24
C TRP A 127 17.92 -0.82 -14.63
N ARG A 128 19.13 -0.55 -15.12
CA ARG A 128 19.65 -1.18 -16.36
C ARG A 128 19.70 -2.70 -16.26
N ALA A 129 20.18 -3.25 -15.14
CA ALA A 129 20.24 -4.69 -14.94
C ALA A 129 18.83 -5.33 -14.86
N ILE A 130 17.87 -4.64 -14.23
CA ILE A 130 16.47 -5.09 -14.12
C ILE A 130 15.84 -5.15 -15.51
N PHE A 131 15.93 -4.07 -16.30
CA PHE A 131 15.39 -4.02 -17.66
C PHE A 131 16.05 -5.05 -18.58
N LEU A 132 17.37 -5.26 -18.46
CA LEU A 132 18.07 -6.31 -19.17
C LEU A 132 17.53 -7.72 -18.83
N ALA A 133 17.23 -7.98 -17.55
CA ALA A 133 16.65 -9.26 -17.11
C ALA A 133 15.21 -9.47 -17.62
N ILE A 134 14.50 -8.37 -17.88
CA ILE A 134 13.15 -8.35 -18.45
C ILE A 134 13.19 -8.49 -19.99
N GLY A 135 14.32 -8.16 -20.62
CA GLY A 135 14.46 -8.14 -22.09
C GLY A 135 14.12 -6.80 -22.74
N GLU A 136 14.08 -5.72 -21.95
CA GLU A 136 13.71 -4.37 -22.38
C GLU A 136 14.90 -3.41 -22.26
N THR A 137 14.83 -2.28 -22.97
CA THR A 137 15.86 -1.23 -22.88
C THR A 137 15.51 -0.19 -21.83
N TYR A 138 16.41 0.05 -20.88
CA TYR A 138 16.22 1.11 -19.88
C TYR A 138 16.62 2.49 -20.42
N GLU A 139 15.63 3.36 -20.56
CA GLU A 139 15.80 4.80 -20.74
C GLU A 139 15.71 5.52 -19.40
N HIS A 140 16.77 6.22 -19.00
CA HIS A 140 16.82 6.89 -17.70
C HIS A 140 15.80 8.05 -17.56
N ASN A 141 15.64 8.84 -18.63
CA ASN A 141 14.82 10.06 -18.59
C ASN A 141 13.33 9.80 -18.88
N LYS A 142 12.97 8.55 -19.19
CA LYS A 142 11.58 8.18 -19.49
C LYS A 142 10.79 7.99 -18.19
N PRO A 143 9.67 8.69 -17.99
CA PRO A 143 8.79 8.40 -16.87
C PRO A 143 8.04 7.10 -17.15
N TYR A 144 8.35 6.05 -16.39
CA TYR A 144 7.60 4.79 -16.43
C TYR A 144 6.34 4.91 -15.57
N ARG A 145 5.19 4.52 -16.12
CA ARG A 145 3.94 4.35 -15.37
C ARG A 145 3.92 2.99 -14.71
N VAL A 146 3.07 2.82 -13.70
CA VAL A 146 2.88 1.51 -13.05
C VAL A 146 2.44 0.47 -14.08
N MET A 147 1.51 0.82 -14.98
CA MET A 147 1.04 -0.10 -16.03
C MET A 147 2.16 -0.56 -16.97
N ASP A 148 3.14 0.29 -17.26
CA ASP A 148 4.25 -0.07 -18.14
C ASP A 148 5.06 -1.17 -17.47
N LEU A 149 5.39 -1.00 -16.19
CA LEU A 149 6.10 -2.02 -15.40
C LEU A 149 5.30 -3.32 -15.27
N LEU A 150 3.98 -3.24 -15.13
CA LEU A 150 3.12 -4.42 -15.07
C LEU A 150 3.04 -5.15 -16.41
N SER A 151 3.13 -4.43 -17.54
CA SER A 151 3.07 -5.03 -18.88
C SER A 151 4.28 -5.88 -19.23
N TYR A 152 5.42 -5.62 -18.58
CA TYR A 152 6.67 -6.34 -18.82
C TYR A 152 6.79 -7.69 -18.10
N ASP A 153 5.67 -8.21 -17.58
CA ASP A 153 5.60 -9.44 -16.78
C ASP A 153 6.72 -9.56 -15.72
N ILE A 154 6.89 -8.48 -14.97
CA ILE A 154 7.88 -8.41 -13.88
C ILE A 154 7.67 -9.52 -12.83
N THR A 155 6.47 -10.10 -12.79
CA THR A 155 6.14 -11.21 -11.88
C THR A 155 6.78 -12.52 -12.33
N GLU A 156 6.78 -12.84 -13.63
CA GLU A 156 7.50 -14.02 -14.16
C GLU A 156 9.02 -13.89 -13.92
N LYS A 157 9.58 -12.69 -14.16
CA LYS A 157 11.00 -12.39 -13.93
C LYS A 157 11.31 -11.94 -12.50
N SER A 158 10.44 -12.26 -11.54
CA SER A 158 10.60 -11.79 -10.15
C SER A 158 11.88 -12.29 -9.48
N LEU A 159 12.32 -13.52 -9.73
CA LEU A 159 13.54 -14.08 -9.14
C LEU A 159 14.82 -13.27 -9.45
N PRO A 160 15.18 -13.04 -10.73
CA PRO A 160 16.36 -12.24 -11.05
C PRO A 160 16.22 -10.78 -10.58
N ILE A 161 15.03 -10.18 -10.69
CA ILE A 161 14.77 -8.81 -10.20
C ILE A 161 15.01 -8.74 -8.68
N ASN A 162 14.49 -9.70 -7.93
CA ASN A 162 14.68 -9.77 -6.48
C ASN A 162 16.16 -9.89 -6.10
N LYS A 163 16.96 -10.66 -6.84
CA LYS A 163 18.41 -10.77 -6.60
C LYS A 163 19.10 -9.42 -6.78
N ILE A 164 18.75 -8.66 -7.82
CA ILE A 164 19.31 -7.32 -8.07
C ILE A 164 18.90 -6.36 -6.96
N CYS A 165 17.62 -6.33 -6.58
CA CYS A 165 17.12 -5.48 -5.51
C CYS A 165 17.80 -5.78 -4.17
N SER A 166 17.98 -7.06 -3.82
CA SER A 166 18.69 -7.45 -2.60
C SER A 166 20.14 -6.99 -2.61
N GLY A 167 20.85 -7.15 -3.74
CA GLY A 167 22.22 -6.64 -3.91
C GLY A 167 22.28 -5.11 -3.72
N ALA A 168 21.37 -4.38 -4.36
CA ALA A 168 21.28 -2.93 -4.23
C ALA A 168 21.02 -2.48 -2.77
N MET A 169 20.16 -3.20 -2.04
CA MET A 169 19.91 -2.92 -0.62
C MET A 169 21.15 -3.16 0.25
N SER A 170 21.89 -4.25 0.01
CA SER A 170 23.16 -4.52 0.69
C SER A 170 24.22 -3.45 0.40
N GLU A 171 24.36 -3.05 -0.86
CA GLU A 171 25.24 -1.95 -1.27
C GLU A 171 24.88 -0.64 -0.58
N PHE A 172 23.59 -0.30 -0.54
CA PHE A 172 23.11 0.91 0.12
C PHE A 172 23.38 0.91 1.64
N ALA A 173 23.22 -0.24 2.30
CA ALA A 173 23.55 -0.39 3.72
C ALA A 173 25.07 -0.24 3.97
N LEU A 174 25.90 -0.79 3.08
CA LEU A 174 27.35 -0.61 3.11
C LEU A 174 27.74 0.85 2.90
N GLU A 175 27.19 1.53 1.88
CA GLU A 175 27.45 2.94 1.61
C GLU A 175 27.10 3.82 2.83
N LYS A 176 25.93 3.60 3.46
CA LYS A 176 25.55 4.30 4.70
C LYS A 176 26.54 4.05 5.84
N SER A 177 27.05 2.83 5.96
CA SER A 177 28.00 2.48 7.01
C SER A 177 29.36 3.14 6.79
N LEU A 178 29.81 3.24 5.53
CA LEU A 178 31.04 3.94 5.16
C LEU A 178 30.93 5.46 5.36
N VAL A 179 29.76 6.06 5.08
CA VAL A 179 29.51 7.48 5.37
C VAL A 179 29.63 7.75 6.86
N LYS A 180 28.96 6.96 7.71
CA LYS A 180 29.09 7.08 9.17
C LYS A 180 30.52 6.90 9.66
N LEU A 181 31.25 5.94 9.08
CA LEU A 181 32.65 5.73 9.43
C LEU A 181 33.46 6.99 9.11
N ARG A 182 33.29 7.57 7.92
CA ARG A 182 33.95 8.81 7.53
C ARG A 182 33.65 9.94 8.50
N GLU A 183 32.37 10.18 8.83
CA GLU A 183 31.95 11.21 9.80
C GLU A 183 32.66 11.01 11.15
N VAL A 184 32.70 9.78 11.65
CA VAL A 184 33.42 9.47 12.90
C VAL A 184 34.90 9.82 12.78
N TRP A 185 35.57 9.50 11.67
CA TRP A 185 37.00 9.83 11.49
C TRP A 185 37.25 11.33 11.33
N GLU A 186 36.36 12.07 10.68
CA GLU A 186 36.45 13.52 10.54
C GLU A 186 36.32 14.24 11.89
N GLU A 187 35.53 13.71 12.83
CA GLU A 187 35.40 14.24 14.19
C GLU A 187 36.60 13.93 15.11
N LYS A 188 37.45 12.96 14.75
CA LYS A 188 38.59 12.55 15.59
C LYS A 188 39.76 13.52 15.43
N ASN A 189 39.91 14.38 16.41
CA ASN A 189 41.10 15.22 16.56
C ASN A 189 42.14 14.56 17.47
N PHE A 190 43.41 14.65 17.08
CA PHE A 190 44.53 14.18 17.89
C PHE A 190 44.70 15.09 19.11
N LYS A 191 44.50 14.55 20.32
CA LYS A 191 44.71 15.29 21.56
C LYS A 191 46.14 15.09 22.03
N LEU A 192 46.97 16.12 21.85
CA LEU A 192 48.32 16.15 22.39
C LEU A 192 48.27 16.60 23.85
N ALA A 193 48.77 15.76 24.76
CA ALA A 193 49.01 16.12 26.15
C ALA A 193 50.51 16.32 26.36
N LYS A 194 50.88 17.38 27.11
CA LYS A 194 52.27 17.65 27.45
C LYS A 194 52.80 16.50 28.33
N HIS A 195 53.79 15.76 27.83
CA HIS A 195 54.49 14.76 28.63
C HIS A 195 55.40 15.47 29.65
N LEU A 196 54.98 15.50 30.91
CA LEU A 196 55.79 16.02 32.00
C LEU A 196 56.75 14.92 32.48
N ILE A 197 58.04 15.11 32.23
CA ILE A 197 59.10 14.25 32.78
C ILE A 197 59.16 14.52 34.29
N LYS A 198 58.85 13.51 35.11
CA LYS A 198 59.02 13.58 36.57
C LYS A 198 60.50 13.84 36.88
N GLY A 199 60.84 15.07 37.23
CA GLY A 199 62.20 15.46 37.62
C GLY A 199 62.51 16.96 37.61
N GLN A 200 61.76 17.79 36.87
CA GLN A 200 61.95 19.25 36.89
C GLN A 200 61.03 19.93 37.91
N TYR A 201 61.25 19.63 39.19
CA TYR A 201 60.96 20.57 40.27
C TYR A 201 62.31 21.01 40.84
N CYS A 202 63.06 21.79 40.06
CA CYS A 202 64.19 22.54 40.62
C CYS A 202 63.61 23.80 41.25
N HIS A 203 63.68 23.84 42.59
CA HIS A 203 63.45 25.00 43.42
C HIS A 203 64.18 26.24 42.87
N GLU A 204 63.44 27.27 42.48
CA GLU A 204 63.96 28.64 42.52
C GLU A 204 63.65 29.20 43.92
N LYS A 205 64.70 29.29 44.75
CA LYS A 205 64.69 30.08 45.98
C LYS A 205 64.83 31.55 45.59
N GLY A 206 63.83 32.37 45.91
CA GLY A 206 63.93 33.82 45.87
C GLY A 206 64.82 34.34 47.01
N ASN A 207 65.73 35.24 46.66
CA ASN A 207 66.39 36.18 47.58
C ASN A 207 65.43 37.32 47.93
#